data_AF-A0A7W9M5G0-F1
#
_entry.id   AF-A0A7W9M5G0-F1
#
_cell.length_a   1.000
_cell.length_b   1.000
_cell.length_c   1.000
_cell.angle_alpha   90.00
_cell.angle_beta   90.00
_cell.angle_gamma   90.00
#
_symmetry.space_group_name_H-M   'P 1'
#
loop_
_entity.id
_entity.type
_entity.pdbx_description
1 polymer ?
#
loop_
_entity_poly.entity_id
_entity_poly.type
_entity_poly.pdbx_seq_one_letter_code
_entity_poly.pdbx_strand_id
1 'polypeptide(L)'
;MVRRSGSFRSGSPLPGARTSGQRRFEAAFLAAAYRTMAGMRRRGCALRPTSVVTRVRLDSPSLALQVHEVALDHVLADVLPVVVGGRLRGVPGLRVHPGRDHLDLRSPDGELRLLGVTRERWRQAVAAGLPIGLAMSDTLDPLESELSPALPVDLMSGVLRRLPLWRGAAWLDGIVVDDAVELYWRGGPSSESVAAILAGSSCGIPSSTAVPYSFRNAVRGVALHAASPHAMTTSAEPEWAWAEWLAGTAPGPAVDERAVRPTRIRADVPDLWEQHEMRAALALRDISAVYLLLLHHGVPPARIAALTGQQEKDVDRVLAGGKVESYDTLTDIAKGLGVPLGYMGLAHDEQVESDVPCGCAELDERTKRDRFLAHAALVTIGSTVTNWGCRAPSCRSARPV
;
A
#
# COMPACT_ATOMS: atom_id res chain seq x y z
N MET A 1 11.48 -15.09 0.30
CA MET A 1 11.54 -16.50 0.74
C MET A 1 11.07 -16.51 2.18
N VAL A 2 9.82 -16.91 2.45
CA VAL A 2 9.44 -17.35 3.80
C VAL A 2 10.20 -18.64 4.00
N ARG A 3 11.47 -18.51 4.41
CA ARG A 3 12.36 -19.66 4.52
C ARG A 3 11.87 -20.43 5.74
N ARG A 4 11.61 -21.72 5.55
CA ARG A 4 11.39 -22.74 6.60
C ARG A 4 12.66 -22.92 7.46
N SER A 5 13.25 -21.84 7.95
CA SER A 5 14.47 -21.86 8.75
C SER A 5 14.08 -21.65 10.21
N GLY A 6 13.86 -22.77 10.88
CA GLY A 6 13.59 -22.86 12.31
C GLY A 6 12.40 -23.77 12.59
N SER A 7 12.66 -25.01 13.06
CA SER A 7 11.82 -26.02 13.73
C SER A 7 10.30 -26.19 13.46
N PHE A 8 9.66 -25.38 12.61
CA PHE A 8 8.24 -25.47 12.31
C PHE A 8 8.01 -26.71 11.45
N ARG A 9 7.31 -27.69 12.04
CA ARG A 9 6.85 -28.89 11.33
C ARG A 9 6.09 -28.46 10.08
N SER A 10 6.44 -29.06 8.94
CA SER A 10 5.71 -28.88 7.69
C SER A 10 4.21 -29.09 7.94
N GLY A 11 3.39 -28.07 7.69
CA GLY A 11 1.94 -28.10 7.90
C GLY A 11 1.41 -27.41 9.18
N SER A 12 2.27 -26.89 10.06
CA SER A 12 1.79 -26.08 11.20
C SER A 12 1.42 -24.66 10.77
N PRO A 13 0.28 -24.10 11.20
CA PRO A 13 -0.11 -22.76 10.83
C PRO A 13 0.89 -21.71 11.35
N LEU A 14 1.11 -20.65 10.57
CA LEU A 14 1.92 -19.50 10.95
C LEU A 14 1.34 -18.90 12.23
N PRO A 15 2.14 -18.80 13.30
CA PRO A 15 1.63 -18.40 14.60
C PRO A 15 1.13 -16.96 14.57
N GLY A 16 -0.10 -16.76 15.08
CA GLY A 16 -0.61 -15.44 15.42
C GLY A 16 0.13 -14.83 16.62
N ALA A 17 -0.14 -13.55 16.90
CA ALA A 17 0.40 -12.92 18.10
C ALA A 17 -0.26 -13.50 19.37
N ARG A 18 0.57 -13.78 20.38
CA ARG A 18 0.16 -14.52 21.59
C ARG A 18 -0.76 -13.72 22.49
N THR A 19 -0.61 -12.40 22.55
CA THR A 19 -1.38 -11.52 23.42
C THR A 19 -2.22 -10.55 22.60
N SER A 20 -3.35 -10.10 23.16
CA SER A 20 -4.21 -9.08 22.54
C SER A 20 -3.48 -7.74 22.39
N GLY A 21 -2.67 -7.35 23.37
CA GLY A 21 -1.79 -6.18 23.28
C GLY A 21 -0.88 -6.28 22.05
N GLN A 22 -0.19 -7.41 21.87
CA GLN A 22 0.74 -7.55 20.73
C GLN A 22 -0.01 -7.43 19.40
N ARG A 23 -1.25 -7.94 19.30
CA ARG A 23 -2.08 -7.78 18.10
C ARG A 23 -2.46 -6.32 17.84
N ARG A 24 -2.80 -5.57 18.89
CA ARG A 24 -3.06 -4.12 18.80
C ARG A 24 -1.82 -3.36 18.32
N PHE A 25 -0.67 -3.65 18.90
CA PHE A 25 0.60 -3.04 18.52
C PHE A 25 0.98 -3.34 17.06
N GLU A 26 0.86 -4.60 16.63
CA GLU A 26 1.10 -5.00 15.25
C GLU A 26 0.12 -4.36 14.26
N ALA A 27 -1.15 -4.23 14.62
CA ALA A 27 -2.15 -3.55 13.80
C ALA A 27 -1.83 -2.06 13.62
N ALA A 28 -1.44 -1.37 14.70
CA ALA A 28 -1.02 0.03 14.65
C ALA A 28 0.24 0.22 13.79
N PHE A 29 1.21 -0.70 13.90
CA PHE A 29 2.40 -0.69 13.06
C PHE A 29 2.05 -0.90 11.58
N LEU A 30 1.16 -1.84 11.26
CA LEU A 30 0.73 -2.06 9.88
C LEU A 30 0.02 -0.83 9.30
N ALA A 31 -0.83 -0.16 10.08
CA ALA A 31 -1.47 1.08 9.69
C ALA A 31 -0.43 2.19 9.36
N ALA A 32 0.63 2.30 10.16
CA ALA A 32 1.74 3.19 9.88
C ALA A 32 2.51 2.79 8.60
N ALA A 33 2.75 1.50 8.40
CA ALA A 33 3.39 1.00 7.19
C ALA A 33 2.58 1.29 5.92
N TYR A 34 1.23 1.25 5.97
CA TYR A 34 0.38 1.68 4.85
C TYR A 34 0.57 3.17 4.54
N ARG A 35 0.56 4.04 5.57
CA ARG A 35 0.84 5.47 5.37
C ARG A 35 2.20 5.72 4.74
N THR A 36 3.22 4.97 5.17
CA THR A 36 4.56 5.03 4.58
C THR A 36 4.56 4.63 3.11
N MET A 37 3.96 3.49 2.77
CA MET A 37 3.87 3.02 1.38
C MET A 37 3.13 4.03 0.50
N ALA A 38 2.01 4.56 0.97
CA ALA A 38 1.23 5.56 0.26
C ALA A 38 2.03 6.86 0.07
N GLY A 39 2.70 7.36 1.11
CA GLY A 39 3.53 8.57 1.06
C GLY A 39 4.72 8.43 0.11
N MET A 40 5.39 7.28 0.11
CA MET A 40 6.47 6.99 -0.83
C MET A 40 5.96 6.91 -2.28
N ARG A 41 4.77 6.31 -2.51
CA ARG A 41 4.11 6.29 -3.82
C ARG A 41 3.84 7.71 -4.32
N ARG A 42 3.27 8.58 -3.47
CA ARG A 42 3.03 9.99 -3.80
C ARG A 42 4.31 10.75 -4.10
N ARG A 43 5.44 10.44 -3.48
CA ARG A 43 6.73 11.09 -3.79
C ARG A 43 7.42 10.52 -5.04
N GLY A 44 6.81 9.53 -5.68
CA GLY A 44 7.37 8.84 -6.83
C GLY A 44 8.64 8.05 -6.52
N CYS A 45 8.80 7.62 -5.26
CA CYS A 45 9.82 6.65 -4.92
C CYS A 45 9.53 5.36 -5.71
N ALA A 46 10.54 4.78 -6.34
CA ALA A 46 10.40 3.48 -6.98
C ALA A 46 10.09 2.43 -5.90
N LEU A 47 8.83 2.01 -5.81
CA LEU A 47 8.37 1.05 -4.82
C LEU A 47 8.20 -0.32 -5.45
N ARG A 48 8.63 -1.34 -4.71
CA ARG A 48 7.95 -2.63 -4.65
C ARG A 48 7.30 -2.65 -3.24
N PRO A 49 6.23 -3.38 -2.94
CA PRO A 49 5.60 -3.44 -1.60
C PRO A 49 6.53 -4.09 -0.59
N THR A 50 7.32 -5.05 -1.06
CA THR A 50 8.47 -5.59 -0.33
C THR A 50 9.61 -4.59 -0.17
N SER A 51 9.50 -3.38 -0.71
CA SER A 51 10.45 -2.27 -0.48
C SER A 51 10.16 -1.51 0.80
N VAL A 52 9.07 -1.77 1.53
CA VAL A 52 9.01 -1.31 2.93
C VAL A 52 9.49 -2.42 3.84
N VAL A 53 8.77 -3.53 3.91
CA VAL A 53 9.19 -4.71 4.69
C VAL A 53 9.66 -5.80 3.74
N THR A 54 10.96 -6.06 3.75
CA THR A 54 11.62 -7.06 2.89
C THR A 54 11.50 -8.49 3.46
N ARG A 55 11.41 -8.61 4.79
CA ARG A 55 11.34 -9.90 5.48
C ARG A 55 10.60 -9.77 6.79
N VAL A 56 9.81 -10.81 7.10
CA VAL A 56 9.16 -11.02 8.40
C VAL A 56 9.77 -12.27 9.02
N ARG A 57 10.16 -12.18 10.29
CA ARG A 57 10.74 -13.25 11.10
C ARG A 57 9.87 -13.48 12.33
N LEU A 58 9.40 -14.72 12.47
CA LEU A 58 8.49 -15.17 13.53
C LEU A 58 9.19 -16.12 14.54
N ASP A 59 10.50 -16.34 14.37
CA ASP A 59 11.31 -17.26 15.18
C ASP A 59 11.76 -16.65 16.52
N SER A 60 11.54 -15.36 16.71
CA SER A 60 11.86 -14.61 17.92
C SER A 60 10.61 -14.48 18.83
N PRO A 61 10.80 -14.24 20.15
CA PRO A 61 9.68 -13.98 21.06
C PRO A 61 8.85 -12.75 20.64
N SER A 62 9.50 -11.77 20.02
CA SER A 62 8.89 -10.61 19.38
C SER A 62 8.94 -10.72 17.85
N LEU A 63 7.99 -10.09 17.18
CA LEU A 63 7.97 -9.99 15.71
C LEU A 63 9.21 -9.23 15.24
N ALA A 64 9.98 -9.80 14.32
CA ALA A 64 11.14 -9.12 13.76
C ALA A 64 10.94 -8.82 12.27
N LEU A 65 11.12 -7.56 11.89
CA LEU A 65 10.95 -7.07 10.53
C LEU A 65 12.28 -6.58 9.97
N GLN A 66 12.56 -6.91 8.71
CA GLN A 66 13.65 -6.27 7.97
C GLN A 66 13.04 -5.22 7.04
N VAL A 67 13.32 -3.95 7.31
CA VAL A 67 12.85 -2.83 6.51
C VAL A 67 13.89 -2.49 5.44
N HIS A 68 13.46 -2.12 4.24
CA HIS A 68 14.39 -1.68 3.19
C HIS A 68 15.04 -0.35 3.58
N GLU A 69 16.32 -0.17 3.25
CA GLU A 69 17.09 1.00 3.67
C GLU A 69 16.45 2.33 3.21
N VAL A 70 16.01 2.41 1.94
CA VAL A 70 15.36 3.62 1.40
C VAL A 70 13.99 3.95 2.04
N ALA A 71 13.36 2.98 2.70
CA ALA A 71 12.06 3.18 3.35
C ALA A 71 12.20 3.43 4.86
N LEU A 72 13.38 3.16 5.45
CA LEU A 72 13.57 3.14 6.89
C LEU A 72 13.18 4.47 7.55
N ASP A 73 13.67 5.60 7.03
CA ASP A 73 13.38 6.91 7.61
C ASP A 73 11.90 7.27 7.50
N HIS A 74 11.24 6.85 6.42
CA HIS A 74 9.80 7.06 6.25
C HIS A 74 8.98 6.20 7.21
N VAL A 75 9.34 4.93 7.37
CA VAL A 75 8.71 4.05 8.36
C VAL A 75 8.86 4.63 9.75
N LEU A 76 10.07 5.05 10.13
CA LEU A 76 10.31 5.64 11.45
C LEU A 76 9.52 6.94 11.62
N ALA A 77 9.46 7.81 10.62
CA ALA A 77 8.67 9.04 10.69
C ALA A 77 7.17 8.79 10.89
N ASP A 78 6.60 7.73 10.29
CA ASP A 78 5.17 7.42 10.39
C ASP A 78 4.79 6.53 11.59
N VAL A 79 5.76 5.82 12.15
CA VAL A 79 5.60 4.91 13.30
C VAL A 79 5.86 5.62 14.63
N LEU A 80 6.85 6.53 14.68
CA LEU A 80 7.20 7.22 15.93
C LEU A 80 6.10 8.18 16.37
N PRO A 81 5.76 8.21 17.68
CA PRO A 81 4.73 9.10 18.18
C PRO A 81 5.17 10.56 18.08
N VAL A 82 4.31 11.39 17.49
CA VAL A 82 4.54 12.82 17.34
C VAL A 82 3.23 13.59 17.41
N VAL A 83 3.20 14.70 18.15
CA VAL A 83 2.04 15.59 18.21
C VAL A 83 2.16 16.63 17.10
N VAL A 84 1.18 16.64 16.19
CA VAL A 84 1.10 17.60 15.09
C VAL A 84 -0.28 18.24 15.11
N GLY A 85 -0.35 19.56 15.28
CA GLY A 85 -1.62 20.28 15.31
C GLY A 85 -2.56 19.81 16.42
N GLY A 86 -2.03 19.47 17.61
CA GLY A 86 -2.81 18.97 18.74
C GLY A 86 -3.34 17.54 18.59
N ARG A 87 -2.89 16.80 17.56
CA ARG A 87 -3.25 15.39 17.36
C ARG A 87 -2.02 14.52 17.39
N LEU A 88 -2.13 13.36 18.03
CA LEU A 88 -1.10 12.34 18.00
C LEU A 88 -1.09 11.63 16.63
N ARG A 89 0.09 11.58 16.01
CA ARG A 89 0.40 10.69 14.89
C ARG A 89 1.42 9.65 15.35
N GLY A 90 1.50 8.52 14.64
CA GLY A 90 2.38 7.40 15.00
C GLY A 90 1.67 6.34 15.83
N VAL A 91 2.46 5.48 16.47
CA VAL A 91 1.98 4.44 17.39
C VAL A 91 2.04 4.99 18.82
N PRO A 92 0.91 5.13 19.52
CA PRO A 92 0.88 5.64 20.89
C PRO A 92 1.69 4.78 21.85
N GLY A 93 2.42 5.42 22.77
CA GLY A 93 3.21 4.74 23.79
C GLY A 93 4.45 4.02 23.26
N LEU A 94 4.78 4.20 21.97
CA LEU A 94 5.94 3.56 21.37
C LEU A 94 7.23 4.25 21.81
N ARG A 95 8.21 3.43 22.18
CA ARG A 95 9.55 3.81 22.60
C ARG A 95 10.61 3.05 21.82
N VAL A 96 11.73 3.71 21.58
CA VAL A 96 12.84 3.17 20.77
C VAL A 96 14.03 2.77 21.63
N HIS A 97 14.58 1.59 21.37
CA HIS A 97 15.73 1.05 22.09
C HIS A 97 16.78 0.57 21.08
N PRO A 98 17.80 1.41 20.77
CA PRO A 98 18.83 1.06 19.79
C PRO A 98 19.75 -0.09 20.26
N GLY A 99 19.64 -1.24 19.62
CA GLY A 99 20.54 -2.38 19.75
C GLY A 99 21.84 -2.20 18.97
N ARG A 100 22.66 -3.25 18.84
CA ARG A 100 23.93 -3.19 18.07
C ARG A 100 23.68 -3.12 16.57
N ASP A 101 22.79 -3.98 16.08
CA ASP A 101 22.46 -4.24 14.67
C ASP A 101 20.94 -4.27 14.41
N HIS A 102 20.17 -3.75 15.35
CA HIS A 102 18.72 -3.69 15.32
C HIS A 102 18.20 -2.49 16.14
N LEU A 103 16.94 -2.16 15.93
CA LEU A 103 16.19 -1.19 16.71
C LEU A 103 14.96 -1.87 17.30
N ASP A 104 14.87 -1.93 18.63
CA ASP A 104 13.70 -2.47 19.31
C ASP A 104 12.66 -1.37 19.51
N LEU A 105 11.45 -1.62 19.02
CA LEU A 105 10.27 -0.78 19.13
C LEU A 105 9.37 -1.40 20.20
N ARG A 106 9.17 -0.71 21.33
CA ARG A 106 8.43 -1.22 22.48
C ARG A 106 7.27 -0.30 22.83
N SER A 107 6.14 -0.88 23.19
CA SER A 107 5.00 -0.18 23.77
C SER A 107 4.46 -1.01 24.94
N PRO A 108 3.56 -0.46 25.78
CA PRO A 108 2.86 -1.26 26.79
C PRO A 108 2.08 -2.45 26.19
N ASP A 109 1.68 -2.33 24.93
CA ASP A 109 0.91 -3.35 24.23
C ASP A 109 1.77 -4.44 23.59
N GLY A 110 2.99 -4.13 23.16
CA GLY A 110 3.83 -5.12 22.48
C GLY A 110 5.22 -4.63 22.06
N GLU A 111 5.99 -5.54 21.46
CA GLU A 111 7.34 -5.30 20.98
C GLU A 111 7.53 -5.79 19.55
N LEU A 112 8.33 -5.05 18.78
CA LEU A 112 8.75 -5.39 17.42
C LEU A 112 10.20 -4.97 17.22
N ARG A 113 10.97 -5.82 16.55
CA ARG A 113 12.37 -5.57 16.26
C ARG A 113 12.58 -5.22 14.79
N LEU A 114 13.20 -4.07 14.51
CA LEU A 114 13.68 -3.73 13.17
C LEU A 114 15.12 -4.22 13.00
N LEU A 115 15.32 -5.18 12.09
CA LEU A 115 16.61 -5.80 11.79
C LEU A 115 17.41 -4.96 10.79
N GLY A 116 18.74 -4.92 10.96
CA GLY A 116 19.65 -4.21 10.06
C GLY A 116 19.76 -2.72 10.36
N VAL A 117 19.07 -2.22 11.39
CA VAL A 117 19.17 -0.84 11.87
C VAL A 117 20.31 -0.75 12.88
N THR A 118 21.51 -0.40 12.41
CA THR A 118 22.67 -0.22 13.30
C THR A 118 22.52 1.05 14.15
N ARG A 119 23.27 1.14 15.26
CA ARG A 119 23.33 2.38 16.06
C ARG A 119 23.73 3.60 15.23
N GLU A 120 24.66 3.41 14.31
CA GLU A 120 25.11 4.47 13.40
C GLU A 120 23.98 4.93 12.50
N ARG A 121 23.29 3.99 11.85
CA ARG A 121 22.15 4.31 10.98
C ARG A 121 21.02 5.00 11.73
N TRP A 122 20.76 4.60 12.98
CA TRP A 122 19.81 5.26 13.87
C TRP A 122 20.23 6.70 14.18
N ARG A 123 21.49 6.94 14.58
CA ARG A 123 22.01 8.29 14.84
C ARG A 123 21.88 9.20 13.63
N GLN A 124 22.17 8.69 12.44
CA GLN A 124 22.00 9.43 11.18
C GLN A 124 20.54 9.82 10.94
N ALA A 125 19.61 8.89 11.18
CA ALA A 125 18.17 9.15 11.04
C ALA A 125 17.70 10.25 12.03
N VAL A 126 18.18 10.20 13.27
CA VAL A 126 17.92 11.24 14.28
C VAL A 126 18.47 12.60 13.84
N ALA A 127 19.73 12.63 13.37
CA ALA A 127 20.37 13.86 12.90
C ALA A 127 19.65 14.46 11.67
N ALA A 128 18.98 13.62 10.86
CA ALA A 128 18.16 14.05 9.73
C ALA A 128 16.77 14.59 10.12
N GLY A 129 16.44 14.65 11.42
CA GLY A 129 15.22 15.28 11.92
C GLY A 129 14.06 14.33 12.23
N LEU A 130 14.32 13.05 12.54
CA LEU A 130 13.26 12.16 13.03
C LEU A 130 12.60 12.70 14.31
N PRO A 131 11.27 12.59 14.46
CA PRO A 131 10.54 13.11 15.61
C PRO A 131 10.69 12.18 16.83
N ILE A 132 11.85 12.23 17.48
CA ILE A 132 12.19 11.31 18.57
C ILE A 132 11.74 11.76 19.96
N GLY A 133 11.19 12.98 20.10
CA GLY A 133 10.90 13.59 21.41
C GLY A 133 10.08 12.70 22.34
N LEU A 134 8.94 12.20 21.87
CA LEU A 134 8.09 11.29 22.65
C LEU A 134 8.68 9.88 22.72
N ALA A 135 9.30 9.41 21.64
CA ALA A 135 9.83 8.05 21.54
C ALA A 135 11.03 7.78 22.48
N MET A 136 11.71 8.83 22.92
CA MET A 136 12.85 8.79 23.85
C MET A 136 12.46 9.19 25.29
N SER A 137 11.20 9.57 25.52
CA SER A 137 10.72 9.97 26.85
C SER A 137 10.30 8.75 27.66
N ASP A 138 10.63 8.71 28.95
CA ASP A 138 10.12 7.68 29.87
C ASP A 138 8.68 7.94 30.31
N THR A 139 8.15 9.15 30.07
CA THR A 139 6.78 9.54 30.41
C THR A 139 5.84 9.39 29.22
N LEU A 140 4.61 8.97 29.48
CA LEU A 140 3.52 8.96 28.49
C LEU A 140 2.92 10.37 28.39
N ASP A 141 2.82 10.88 27.17
CA ASP A 141 2.06 12.10 26.89
C ASP A 141 0.56 11.84 27.11
N PRO A 142 -0.21 12.80 27.64
CA PRO A 142 -1.66 12.64 27.80
C PRO A 142 -2.38 12.24 26.51
N LEU A 143 -1.94 12.75 25.36
CA LEU A 143 -2.51 12.41 24.05
C LEU A 143 -2.19 10.97 23.62
N GLU A 144 -1.14 10.35 24.17
CA GLU A 144 -0.85 8.92 23.97
C GLU A 144 -1.82 8.00 24.72
N SER A 145 -2.61 8.55 25.66
CA SER A 145 -3.63 7.82 26.40
C SER A 145 -5.03 7.88 25.75
N GLU A 146 -5.20 8.70 24.70
CA GLU A 146 -6.46 8.77 23.96
C GLU A 146 -6.73 7.46 23.19
N LEU A 147 -8.01 7.08 23.12
CA LEU A 147 -8.46 5.87 22.44
C LEU A 147 -8.08 5.93 20.96
N SER A 148 -7.22 4.99 20.53
CA SER A 148 -6.97 4.74 19.11
C SER A 148 -8.25 4.30 18.41
N PRO A 149 -8.43 4.65 17.11
CA PRO A 149 -9.56 4.18 16.33
C PRO A 149 -9.68 2.66 16.40
N ALA A 150 -10.91 2.15 16.40
CA ALA A 150 -11.19 0.72 16.44
C ALA A 150 -10.67 0.08 15.15
N LEU A 151 -9.52 -0.57 15.23
CA LEU A 151 -8.95 -1.35 14.13
C LEU A 151 -9.42 -2.82 14.24
N PRO A 152 -9.59 -3.53 13.11
CA PRO A 152 -9.75 -4.98 13.09
C PRO A 152 -8.40 -5.66 13.40
N VAL A 153 -8.02 -5.62 14.69
CA VAL A 153 -6.67 -5.92 15.19
C VAL A 153 -6.17 -7.31 14.82
N ASP A 154 -7.05 -8.32 14.84
CA ASP A 154 -6.69 -9.70 14.53
C ASP A 154 -6.34 -9.88 13.06
N LEU A 155 -7.12 -9.25 12.17
CA LEU A 155 -6.88 -9.26 10.73
C LEU A 155 -5.58 -8.52 10.40
N MET A 156 -5.41 -7.30 10.92
CA MET A 156 -4.23 -6.48 10.64
C MET A 156 -2.93 -7.10 11.18
N SER A 157 -2.93 -7.63 12.40
CA SER A 157 -1.79 -8.41 12.93
C SER A 157 -1.51 -9.64 12.05
N GLY A 158 -2.56 -10.34 11.62
CA GLY A 158 -2.48 -11.46 10.70
C GLY A 158 -1.81 -11.09 9.38
N VAL A 159 -2.19 -9.97 8.78
CA VAL A 159 -1.64 -9.43 7.53
C VAL A 159 -0.17 -9.04 7.71
N LEU A 160 0.19 -8.31 8.77
CA LEU A 160 1.58 -7.89 9.01
C LEU A 160 2.53 -9.11 9.06
N ARG A 161 2.12 -10.17 9.74
CA ARG A 161 2.89 -11.42 9.85
C ARG A 161 3.04 -12.16 8.51
N ARG A 162 2.19 -11.85 7.55
CA ARG A 162 2.10 -12.47 6.20
C ARG A 162 2.44 -11.49 5.08
N LEU A 163 2.95 -10.31 5.40
CA LEU A 163 3.29 -9.28 4.42
C LEU A 163 4.17 -9.77 3.23
N PRO A 164 5.06 -10.77 3.39
CA PRO A 164 5.80 -11.35 2.26
C PRO A 164 4.94 -12.05 1.21
N LEU A 165 3.65 -12.33 1.47
CA LEU A 165 2.73 -12.85 0.46
C LEU A 165 2.53 -11.87 -0.70
N TRP A 166 2.72 -10.56 -0.51
CA TRP A 166 2.61 -9.59 -1.60
C TRP A 166 3.95 -9.32 -2.32
N ARG A 167 4.90 -10.26 -2.22
CA ARG A 167 6.17 -10.16 -2.94
C ARG A 167 5.94 -10.06 -4.44
N GLY A 168 6.63 -9.12 -5.09
CA GLY A 168 6.55 -8.95 -6.55
C GLY A 168 5.39 -8.06 -7.01
N ALA A 169 4.49 -7.65 -6.10
CA ALA A 169 3.63 -6.51 -6.39
C ALA A 169 4.48 -5.23 -6.57
N ALA A 170 3.87 -4.14 -7.04
CA ALA A 170 4.50 -2.84 -7.28
C ALA A 170 4.20 -1.86 -6.13
N TRP A 171 2.96 -1.85 -5.65
CA TRP A 171 2.54 -1.22 -4.39
C TRP A 171 1.50 -2.12 -3.69
N LEU A 172 1.40 -2.00 -2.37
CA LEU A 172 0.38 -2.63 -1.52
C LEU A 172 -0.16 -1.55 -0.62
N ASP A 173 -1.46 -1.55 -0.46
CA ASP A 173 -2.16 -0.57 0.33
C ASP A 173 -3.37 -1.24 0.98
N GLY A 174 -3.89 -0.63 2.04
CA GLY A 174 -4.90 -1.24 2.89
C GLY A 174 -5.80 -0.21 3.51
N ILE A 175 -7.11 -0.45 3.43
CA ILE A 175 -8.11 0.35 4.12
C ILE A 175 -8.93 -0.55 5.05
N VAL A 176 -9.36 0.03 6.15
CA VAL A 176 -10.39 -0.56 7.00
C VAL A 176 -11.72 -0.04 6.47
N VAL A 177 -12.71 -0.92 6.29
CA VAL A 177 -14.09 -0.56 5.95
C VAL A 177 -14.95 -1.34 6.93
N ASP A 178 -15.61 -0.63 7.84
CA ASP A 178 -16.32 -1.23 8.97
C ASP A 178 -15.43 -2.18 9.80
N ASP A 179 -15.73 -3.47 9.82
CA ASP A 179 -14.97 -4.53 10.50
C ASP A 179 -14.03 -5.31 9.55
N ALA A 180 -13.99 -4.93 8.28
CA ALA A 180 -13.21 -5.58 7.25
C ALA A 180 -11.88 -4.86 6.99
N VAL A 181 -10.88 -5.63 6.55
CA VAL A 181 -9.62 -5.09 5.99
C VAL A 181 -9.61 -5.36 4.49
N GLU A 182 -9.68 -4.31 3.70
CA GLU A 182 -9.53 -4.37 2.26
C GLU A 182 -8.09 -4.08 1.86
N LEU A 183 -7.45 -5.06 1.24
CA LEU A 183 -6.09 -4.98 0.72
C LEU A 183 -6.13 -4.85 -0.78
N TYR A 184 -5.36 -3.93 -1.34
CA TYR A 184 -5.27 -3.73 -2.78
C TYR A 184 -3.81 -3.54 -3.19
N TRP A 185 -3.46 -4.09 -4.35
CA TRP A 185 -2.10 -4.05 -4.88
C TRP A 185 -2.10 -4.12 -6.41
N ARG A 186 -0.96 -3.78 -7.03
CA ARG A 186 -0.76 -3.93 -8.48
C ARG A 186 0.39 -4.86 -8.77
N GLY A 187 0.26 -5.69 -9.82
CA GLY A 187 1.29 -6.67 -10.19
C GLY A 187 1.42 -7.81 -9.19
N GLY A 188 2.48 -8.61 -9.31
CA GLY A 188 2.76 -9.72 -8.38
C GLY A 188 1.72 -10.85 -8.41
N PRO A 189 1.43 -11.47 -7.25
CA PRO A 189 0.56 -12.64 -7.17
C PRO A 189 -0.91 -12.28 -7.43
N SER A 190 -1.69 -13.28 -7.84
CA SER A 190 -3.12 -13.12 -8.08
C SER A 190 -3.93 -12.93 -6.80
N SER A 191 -5.06 -12.23 -6.92
CA SER A 191 -6.01 -12.06 -5.81
C SER A 191 -6.53 -13.41 -5.34
N GLU A 192 -6.82 -14.31 -6.29
CA GLU A 192 -7.35 -15.66 -6.06
C GLU A 192 -6.36 -16.52 -5.27
N SER A 193 -5.08 -16.55 -5.68
CA SER A 193 -4.05 -17.30 -4.97
C SER A 193 -3.80 -16.76 -3.57
N VAL A 194 -3.72 -15.43 -3.40
CA VAL A 194 -3.54 -14.79 -2.08
C VAL A 194 -4.73 -15.07 -1.17
N ALA A 195 -5.96 -14.95 -1.65
CA ALA A 195 -7.16 -15.25 -0.86
C ALA A 195 -7.20 -16.72 -0.42
N ALA A 196 -6.92 -17.66 -1.34
CA ALA A 196 -6.89 -19.08 -1.02
C ALA A 196 -5.83 -19.42 0.05
N ILE A 197 -4.63 -18.82 -0.06
CA ILE A 197 -3.56 -18.95 0.94
C ILE A 197 -4.02 -18.37 2.29
N LEU A 198 -4.61 -17.17 2.30
CA LEU A 198 -5.03 -16.49 3.53
C LEU A 198 -6.22 -17.17 4.23
N ALA A 199 -7.10 -17.84 3.49
CA ALA A 199 -8.27 -18.51 4.06
C ALA A 199 -8.02 -19.98 4.46
N GLY A 200 -7.18 -20.71 3.72
CA GLY A 200 -7.18 -22.18 3.76
C GLY A 200 -5.82 -22.86 3.82
N SER A 201 -4.74 -22.14 4.12
CA SER A 201 -3.38 -22.72 4.20
C SER A 201 -2.78 -22.65 5.60
N SER A 202 -1.63 -23.28 5.81
CA SER A 202 -0.76 -23.03 6.97
C SER A 202 -0.33 -21.56 7.06
N CYS A 203 -0.37 -20.79 5.98
CA CYS A 203 -0.17 -19.34 6.02
C CYS A 203 -1.49 -18.56 6.14
N GLY A 204 -2.61 -19.20 6.49
CA GLY A 204 -3.91 -18.55 6.64
C GLY A 204 -4.01 -17.66 7.87
N ILE A 205 -4.87 -16.64 7.85
CA ILE A 205 -5.19 -15.80 9.01
C ILE A 205 -6.30 -16.51 9.80
N PRO A 206 -6.09 -16.85 11.09
CA PRO A 206 -7.06 -17.60 11.86
C PRO A 206 -8.40 -16.86 11.98
N SER A 207 -9.51 -17.60 11.95
CA SER A 207 -10.87 -17.04 12.08
C SER A 207 -11.13 -15.87 11.14
N SER A 208 -10.70 -16.00 9.88
CA SER A 208 -10.97 -15.00 8.85
C SER A 208 -11.43 -15.65 7.55
N THR A 209 -12.21 -14.91 6.77
CA THR A 209 -12.48 -15.21 5.36
C THR A 209 -11.70 -14.23 4.50
N ALA A 210 -11.31 -14.68 3.30
CA ALA A 210 -10.65 -13.85 2.31
C ALA A 210 -11.42 -13.94 1.00
N VAL A 211 -11.94 -12.80 0.54
CA VAL A 211 -12.70 -12.69 -0.71
C VAL A 211 -11.84 -11.95 -1.73
N PRO A 212 -11.39 -12.63 -2.81
CA PRO A 212 -10.63 -11.98 -3.86
C PRO A 212 -11.54 -11.10 -4.70
N TYR A 213 -10.98 -9.98 -5.18
CA TYR A 213 -11.60 -9.16 -6.20
C TYR A 213 -10.53 -8.53 -7.08
N SER A 214 -10.93 -8.09 -8.27
CA SER A 214 -10.05 -7.38 -9.20
C SER A 214 -10.74 -6.13 -9.71
N PHE A 215 -9.96 -5.07 -9.88
CA PHE A 215 -10.41 -3.87 -10.56
C PHE A 215 -9.89 -3.85 -12.00
N ARG A 216 -10.48 -2.97 -12.80
CA ARG A 216 -9.88 -2.57 -14.08
C ARG A 216 -8.48 -1.98 -13.82
N ASN A 217 -7.57 -2.09 -14.79
CA ASN A 217 -6.17 -1.61 -14.72
C ASN A 217 -5.17 -2.49 -13.95
N ALA A 218 -5.43 -3.80 -13.84
CA ALA A 218 -4.54 -4.78 -13.20
C ALA A 218 -4.27 -4.54 -11.69
N VAL A 219 -5.16 -3.78 -11.04
CA VAL A 219 -5.22 -3.71 -9.58
C VAL A 219 -6.00 -4.91 -9.08
N ARG A 220 -5.41 -5.62 -8.12
CA ARG A 220 -5.95 -6.82 -7.47
C ARG A 220 -6.28 -6.45 -6.04
N GLY A 221 -7.23 -7.16 -5.44
CA GLY A 221 -7.59 -6.94 -4.05
C GLY A 221 -8.11 -8.18 -3.35
N VAL A 222 -8.10 -8.12 -2.02
CA VAL A 222 -8.66 -9.12 -1.12
C VAL A 222 -9.32 -8.40 0.03
N ALA A 223 -10.61 -8.68 0.25
CA ALA A 223 -11.33 -8.28 1.45
C ALA A 223 -11.19 -9.37 2.50
N LEU A 224 -10.74 -9.00 3.69
CA LEU A 224 -10.65 -9.86 4.84
C LEU A 224 -11.75 -9.52 5.83
N HIS A 225 -12.52 -10.52 6.23
CA HIS A 225 -13.55 -10.38 7.27
C HIS A 225 -13.23 -11.29 8.44
N ALA A 226 -13.63 -10.87 9.65
CA ALA A 226 -13.63 -11.76 10.79
C ALA A 226 -14.66 -12.87 10.56
N ALA A 227 -14.24 -14.12 10.70
CA ALA A 227 -15.10 -15.29 10.59
C ALA A 227 -15.40 -15.83 11.99
N SER A 228 -16.54 -16.50 12.12
CA SER A 228 -16.86 -17.23 13.35
C SER A 228 -15.81 -18.33 13.59
N PRO A 229 -15.29 -18.51 14.82
CA PRO A 229 -14.20 -19.45 15.11
C PRO A 229 -14.53 -20.92 14.81
N HIS A 230 -15.81 -21.25 14.63
CA HIS A 230 -16.29 -22.60 14.31
C HIS A 230 -16.29 -22.93 12.81
N ALA A 231 -15.99 -21.96 11.94
CA ALA A 231 -15.97 -22.15 10.49
C ALA A 231 -14.61 -22.62 9.94
N MET A 232 -13.60 -22.84 10.78
CA MET A 232 -12.29 -23.34 10.34
C MET A 232 -12.32 -24.85 10.10
N THR A 233 -12.81 -25.28 8.95
CA THR A 233 -12.41 -26.57 8.39
C THR A 233 -10.95 -26.50 7.97
N THR A 234 -10.09 -27.27 8.60
CA THR A 234 -8.73 -27.56 8.10
C THR A 234 -8.83 -28.18 6.72
N SER A 235 -8.81 -27.34 5.70
CA SER A 235 -8.71 -27.75 4.30
C SER A 235 -7.31 -28.26 4.01
N ALA A 236 -7.18 -29.18 3.06
CA ALA A 236 -5.90 -29.50 2.45
C ALA A 236 -5.24 -28.22 1.91
N GLU A 237 -3.90 -28.16 1.98
CA GLU A 237 -3.12 -27.03 1.46
C GLU A 237 -3.52 -26.72 0.00
N PRO A 238 -3.80 -25.45 -0.35
CA PRO A 238 -4.18 -25.09 -1.71
C PRO A 238 -2.92 -25.07 -2.61
N GLU A 239 -2.45 -26.25 -3.01
CA GLU A 239 -1.21 -26.40 -3.79
C GLU A 239 -1.20 -25.55 -5.07
N TRP A 240 -2.34 -25.46 -5.75
CA TRP A 240 -2.51 -24.62 -6.94
C TRP A 240 -2.22 -23.15 -6.64
N ALA A 241 -2.68 -22.65 -5.49
CA ALA A 241 -2.51 -21.26 -5.09
C ALA A 241 -1.03 -20.98 -4.76
N TRP A 242 -0.35 -21.93 -4.13
CA TRP A 242 1.09 -21.83 -3.88
C TRP A 242 1.91 -21.86 -5.17
N ALA A 243 1.54 -22.70 -6.13
CA ALA A 243 2.20 -22.76 -7.44
C ALA A 243 2.03 -21.45 -8.22
N GLU A 244 0.81 -20.91 -8.26
CA GLU A 244 0.51 -19.63 -8.91
C GLU A 244 1.20 -18.46 -8.21
N TRP A 245 1.18 -18.44 -6.87
CA TRP A 245 1.91 -17.46 -6.07
C TRP A 245 3.41 -17.50 -6.37
N LEU A 246 4.02 -18.69 -6.43
CA LEU A 246 5.44 -18.83 -6.78
C LEU A 246 5.73 -18.29 -8.19
N ALA A 247 4.85 -18.56 -9.16
CA ALA A 247 4.98 -18.03 -10.52
C ALA A 247 4.85 -16.51 -10.56
N GLY A 248 3.90 -15.92 -9.82
CA GLY A 248 3.66 -14.48 -9.77
C GLY A 248 4.64 -13.68 -8.89
N THR A 249 5.34 -14.36 -7.96
CA THR A 249 6.30 -13.73 -7.03
C THR A 249 7.76 -14.04 -7.36
N ALA A 250 8.01 -14.83 -8.41
CA ALA A 250 9.33 -14.94 -9.01
C ALA A 250 9.87 -13.54 -9.31
N PRO A 251 11.20 -13.30 -9.18
CA PRO A 251 11.79 -12.01 -9.51
C PRO A 251 11.65 -11.73 -11.02
N GLY A 252 10.46 -11.29 -11.43
CA GLY A 252 10.26 -10.68 -12.73
C GLY A 252 11.03 -9.36 -12.83
N PRO A 253 11.22 -8.84 -14.06
CA PRO A 253 11.87 -7.56 -14.25
C PRO A 253 11.18 -6.51 -13.36
N ALA A 254 11.97 -5.57 -12.83
CA ALA A 254 11.39 -4.40 -12.20
C ALA A 254 10.37 -3.83 -13.18
N VAL A 255 9.08 -3.90 -12.85
CA VAL A 255 8.12 -3.11 -13.59
C VAL A 255 8.53 -1.69 -13.27
N ASP A 256 9.03 -0.98 -14.28
CA ASP A 256 9.33 0.44 -14.19
C ASP A 256 7.96 1.12 -14.12
N GLU A 257 7.35 1.02 -12.94
CA GLU A 257 6.15 1.76 -12.62
C GLU A 257 6.62 3.19 -12.62
N ARG A 258 6.41 3.87 -13.75
CA ARG A 258 6.42 5.33 -13.79
C ARG A 258 5.54 5.71 -12.62
N ALA A 259 6.18 6.20 -11.57
CA ALA A 259 5.51 6.78 -10.44
C ALA A 259 4.33 7.53 -11.01
N VAL A 260 3.12 7.20 -10.56
CA VAL A 260 1.99 8.10 -10.75
C VAL A 260 2.49 9.38 -10.11
N ARG A 261 3.03 10.28 -10.94
CA ARG A 261 3.54 11.55 -10.48
C ARG A 261 2.31 12.14 -9.82
N PRO A 262 2.37 12.50 -8.53
CA PRO A 262 1.26 13.24 -7.97
C PRO A 262 1.06 14.41 -8.92
N THR A 263 -0.19 14.63 -9.31
CA THR A 263 -0.61 15.83 -10.02
C THR A 263 -0.29 16.99 -9.09
N ARG A 264 0.97 17.44 -9.10
CA ARG A 264 1.65 18.38 -8.18
C ARG A 264 1.08 18.37 -6.75
N ILE A 265 1.82 17.84 -5.77
CA ILE A 265 1.53 18.12 -4.34
C ILE A 265 1.50 19.65 -4.19
N ARG A 266 0.30 20.23 -4.05
CA ARG A 266 0.14 21.66 -3.77
C ARG A 266 0.40 21.83 -2.28
N ALA A 267 1.34 22.72 -1.93
CA ALA A 267 1.67 23.03 -0.54
C ALA A 267 0.47 23.56 0.29
N ASP A 268 -0.62 23.91 -0.39
CA ASP A 268 -1.75 24.66 0.14
C ASP A 268 -2.90 23.76 0.63
N VAL A 269 -2.81 22.43 0.44
CA VAL A 269 -3.77 21.46 0.99
C VAL A 269 -2.99 20.49 1.86
N PRO A 270 -3.36 20.30 3.14
CA PRO A 270 -2.62 19.38 4.00
C PRO A 270 -2.68 17.95 3.43
N ASP A 271 -1.69 17.11 3.74
CA ASP A 271 -1.66 15.70 3.31
C ASP A 271 -2.68 14.89 4.13
N LEU A 272 -3.95 15.03 3.77
CA LEU A 272 -5.13 14.50 4.47
C LEU A 272 -5.69 13.24 3.81
N TRP A 273 -5.34 12.99 2.56
CA TRP A 273 -5.97 11.95 1.74
C TRP A 273 -5.80 10.53 2.29
N GLU A 274 -4.84 10.31 3.17
CA GLU A 274 -4.56 9.02 3.83
C GLU A 274 -5.17 8.89 5.22
N GLN A 275 -5.80 9.94 5.74
CA GLN A 275 -6.56 9.80 6.98
C GLN A 275 -7.75 8.89 6.70
N HIS A 276 -8.02 7.98 7.63
CA HIS A 276 -9.03 6.94 7.45
C HIS A 276 -10.41 7.53 7.07
N GLU A 277 -10.86 8.57 7.77
CA GLU A 277 -12.11 9.27 7.50
C GLU A 277 -12.14 9.89 6.09
N MET A 278 -11.02 10.49 5.65
CA MET A 278 -10.88 11.06 4.31
C MET A 278 -10.84 9.99 3.22
N ARG A 279 -10.12 8.88 3.44
CA ARG A 279 -10.10 7.73 2.51
C ARG A 279 -11.50 7.15 2.35
N ALA A 280 -12.22 6.97 3.45
CA ALA A 280 -13.59 6.44 3.45
C ALA A 280 -14.54 7.37 2.67
N ALA A 281 -14.50 8.68 2.97
CA ALA A 281 -15.31 9.67 2.25
C ALA A 281 -15.01 9.70 0.75
N LEU A 282 -13.73 9.66 0.36
CA LEU A 282 -13.31 9.59 -1.04
C LEU A 282 -13.78 8.31 -1.74
N ALA A 283 -13.62 7.15 -1.09
CA ALA A 283 -14.04 5.86 -1.63
C ALA A 283 -15.56 5.81 -1.87
N LEU A 284 -16.35 6.41 -0.97
CA LEU A 284 -17.80 6.52 -1.06
C LEU A 284 -18.28 7.68 -1.97
N ARG A 285 -17.35 8.50 -2.49
CA ARG A 285 -17.65 9.74 -3.22
C ARG A 285 -18.52 10.72 -2.43
N ASP A 286 -18.41 10.71 -1.11
CA ASP A 286 -19.09 11.64 -0.23
C ASP A 286 -18.36 12.99 -0.21
N ILE A 287 -18.63 13.83 -1.20
CA ILE A 287 -17.96 15.13 -1.37
C ILE A 287 -18.29 16.08 -0.22
N SER A 288 -19.48 15.96 0.36
CA SER A 288 -19.88 16.73 1.55
C SER A 288 -18.96 16.42 2.71
N ALA A 289 -18.73 15.13 3.01
CA ALA A 289 -17.79 14.70 4.04
C ALA A 289 -16.35 15.14 3.74
N VAL A 290 -15.91 15.04 2.47
CA VAL A 290 -14.58 15.53 2.06
C VAL A 290 -14.43 17.03 2.35
N TYR A 291 -15.43 17.85 2.02
CA TYR A 291 -15.36 19.31 2.25
C TYR A 291 -15.40 19.64 3.73
N LEU A 292 -16.24 18.96 4.52
CA LEU A 292 -16.28 19.14 5.97
C LEU A 292 -14.93 18.79 6.63
N LEU A 293 -14.29 17.70 6.20
CA LEU A 293 -12.96 17.34 6.68
C LEU A 293 -11.91 18.39 6.28
N LEU A 294 -12.00 18.96 5.07
CA LEU A 294 -11.12 20.06 4.64
C LEU A 294 -11.31 21.32 5.47
N LEU A 295 -12.56 21.71 5.77
CA LEU A 295 -12.88 22.83 6.66
C LEU A 295 -12.28 22.61 8.06
N HIS A 296 -12.47 21.40 8.59
CA HIS A 296 -11.93 20.99 9.88
C HIS A 296 -10.40 21.10 9.93
N HIS A 297 -9.73 20.90 8.79
CA HIS A 297 -8.29 21.06 8.64
C HIS A 297 -7.84 22.46 8.19
N GLY A 298 -8.73 23.46 8.27
CA GLY A 298 -8.41 24.86 8.07
C GLY A 298 -8.43 25.33 6.62
N VAL A 299 -9.01 24.56 5.69
CA VAL A 299 -9.18 24.96 4.28
C VAL A 299 -10.56 25.62 4.11
N PRO A 300 -10.68 26.95 3.96
CA PRO A 300 -11.99 27.62 3.95
C PRO A 300 -12.81 27.36 2.66
N PRO A 301 -14.15 27.55 2.67
CA PRO A 301 -15.01 27.25 1.51
C PRO A 301 -14.62 27.99 0.23
N ALA A 302 -14.32 29.29 0.33
CA ALA A 302 -13.83 30.09 -0.80
C ALA A 302 -12.54 29.52 -1.41
N ARG A 303 -11.68 28.91 -0.57
CA ARG A 303 -10.47 28.23 -1.06
C ARG A 303 -10.80 26.92 -1.74
N ILE A 304 -11.74 26.13 -1.23
CA ILE A 304 -12.22 24.91 -1.90
C ILE A 304 -12.80 25.25 -3.28
N ALA A 305 -13.62 26.30 -3.37
CA ALA A 305 -14.17 26.80 -4.64
C ALA A 305 -13.04 27.17 -5.62
N ALA A 306 -12.08 27.98 -5.18
CA ALA A 306 -10.92 28.37 -5.99
C ALA A 306 -10.04 27.19 -6.43
N LEU A 307 -9.86 26.18 -5.57
CA LEU A 307 -9.05 25.00 -5.89
C LEU A 307 -9.74 24.09 -6.90
N THR A 308 -11.05 23.90 -6.76
CA THR A 308 -11.85 22.99 -7.59
C THR A 308 -12.39 23.64 -8.86
N GLY A 309 -12.30 24.97 -9.00
CA GLY A 309 -12.90 25.71 -10.11
C GLY A 309 -14.42 25.85 -10.02
N GLN A 310 -15.02 25.52 -8.87
CA GLN A 310 -16.46 25.66 -8.63
C GLN A 310 -16.81 27.08 -8.17
N GLN A 311 -18.08 27.47 -8.33
CA GLN A 311 -18.59 28.69 -7.72
C GLN A 311 -18.79 28.48 -6.21
N GLU A 312 -18.59 29.51 -5.40
CA GLU A 312 -18.76 29.43 -3.93
C GLU A 312 -20.15 28.91 -3.54
N LYS A 313 -21.20 29.33 -4.25
CA LYS A 313 -22.57 28.84 -4.07
C LYS A 313 -22.73 27.33 -4.27
N ASP A 314 -21.94 26.72 -5.17
CA ASP A 314 -21.98 25.28 -5.43
C ASP A 314 -21.28 24.52 -4.29
N VAL A 315 -20.19 25.08 -3.75
CA VAL A 315 -19.52 24.56 -2.56
C VAL A 315 -20.44 24.63 -1.34
N ASP A 316 -21.14 25.74 -1.13
CA ASP A 316 -22.11 25.89 -0.04
C ASP A 316 -23.28 24.90 -0.18
N ARG A 317 -23.77 24.67 -1.41
CA ARG A 317 -24.80 23.66 -1.67
C ARG A 317 -24.32 22.25 -1.29
N VAL A 318 -23.08 21.90 -1.61
CA VAL A 318 -22.51 20.59 -1.27
C VAL A 318 -22.32 20.48 0.25
N LEU A 319 -21.81 21.53 0.91
CA LEU A 319 -21.70 21.57 2.38
C LEU A 319 -23.07 21.43 3.07
N ALA A 320 -24.14 21.91 2.46
CA ALA A 320 -25.51 21.73 2.93
C ALA A 320 -26.10 20.33 2.63
N GLY A 321 -25.31 19.39 2.11
CA GLY A 321 -25.71 18.01 1.80
C GLY A 321 -26.13 17.77 0.36
N GLY A 322 -25.90 18.72 -0.55
CA GLY A 322 -26.13 18.55 -1.98
C GLY A 322 -25.19 17.50 -2.58
N LYS A 323 -25.74 16.54 -3.33
CA LYS A 323 -24.95 15.48 -3.98
C LYS A 323 -24.25 15.99 -5.24
N VAL A 324 -23.02 15.51 -5.48
CA VAL A 324 -22.28 15.70 -6.73
C VAL A 324 -22.25 14.36 -7.47
N GLU A 325 -23.03 14.26 -8.55
CA GLU A 325 -23.15 13.01 -9.31
C GLU A 325 -22.41 13.06 -10.65
N SER A 326 -22.12 14.26 -11.17
CA SER A 326 -21.43 14.43 -12.44
C SER A 326 -19.99 13.92 -12.37
N TYR A 327 -19.65 13.00 -13.25
CA TYR A 327 -18.31 12.44 -13.38
C TYR A 327 -17.26 13.53 -13.67
N ASP A 328 -17.59 14.48 -14.54
CA ASP A 328 -16.69 15.58 -14.90
C ASP A 328 -16.44 16.48 -13.69
N THR A 329 -17.49 16.80 -12.94
CA THR A 329 -17.37 17.60 -11.71
C THR A 329 -16.56 16.87 -10.64
N LEU A 330 -16.78 15.57 -10.44
CA LEU A 330 -15.98 14.76 -9.52
C LEU A 330 -14.51 14.71 -9.94
N THR A 331 -14.24 14.63 -11.25
CA THR A 331 -12.89 14.62 -11.82
C THR A 331 -12.21 15.98 -11.64
N ASP A 332 -12.92 17.08 -11.86
CA ASP A 332 -12.41 18.45 -11.66
C ASP A 332 -12.15 18.74 -10.19
N ILE A 333 -13.03 18.27 -9.30
CA ILE A 333 -12.82 18.34 -7.84
C ILE A 333 -11.55 17.58 -7.46
N ALA A 334 -11.41 16.33 -7.92
CA ALA A 334 -10.26 15.50 -7.61
C ALA A 334 -8.95 16.13 -8.12
N LYS A 335 -8.93 16.59 -9.38
CA LYS A 335 -7.78 17.29 -9.98
C LYS A 335 -7.47 18.59 -9.25
N GLY A 336 -8.48 19.40 -8.94
CA GLY A 336 -8.34 20.70 -8.30
C GLY A 336 -7.77 20.61 -6.88
N LEU A 337 -8.21 19.60 -6.13
CA LEU A 337 -7.72 19.27 -4.79
C LEU A 337 -6.40 18.48 -4.80
N GLY A 338 -5.99 17.91 -5.94
CA GLY A 338 -4.83 17.03 -6.01
C GLY A 338 -5.08 15.63 -5.40
N VAL A 339 -6.33 15.19 -5.38
CA VAL A 339 -6.73 13.84 -4.97
C VAL A 339 -6.41 12.86 -6.11
N PRO A 340 -5.73 11.74 -5.85
CA PRO A 340 -5.56 10.68 -6.85
C PRO A 340 -6.93 10.19 -7.34
N LEU A 341 -7.19 10.21 -8.66
CA LEU A 341 -8.49 9.80 -9.22
C LEU A 341 -8.93 8.39 -8.78
N GLY A 342 -7.95 7.50 -8.56
CA GLY A 342 -8.20 6.16 -8.04
C GLY A 342 -8.86 6.12 -6.66
N TYR A 343 -8.68 7.14 -5.83
CA TYR A 343 -9.27 7.17 -4.48
C TYR A 343 -10.79 7.37 -4.51
N MET A 344 -11.31 7.95 -5.59
CA MET A 344 -12.74 8.13 -5.82
C MET A 344 -13.31 7.11 -6.82
N GLY A 345 -12.51 6.11 -7.22
CA GLY A 345 -12.87 5.18 -8.29
C GLY A 345 -13.09 5.87 -9.63
N LEU A 346 -12.41 6.99 -9.89
CA LEU A 346 -12.46 7.76 -11.15
C LEU A 346 -11.27 7.46 -12.08
N ALA A 347 -10.40 6.52 -11.71
CA ALA A 347 -9.31 6.07 -12.55
C ALA A 347 -9.83 5.18 -13.70
N HIS A 348 -10.60 5.75 -14.62
CA HIS A 348 -10.76 5.20 -15.96
C HIS A 348 -9.70 5.82 -16.85
N ASP A 349 -8.70 5.00 -17.23
CA ASP A 349 -7.59 5.31 -18.13
C ASP A 349 -7.22 6.80 -18.20
N GLU A 350 -6.26 7.22 -17.36
CA GLU A 350 -5.52 8.45 -17.64
C GLU A 350 -4.70 8.23 -18.92
N GLN A 351 -5.35 8.56 -20.03
CA GLN A 351 -4.85 9.17 -21.26
C GLN A 351 -3.57 8.59 -21.85
N VAL A 352 -3.76 8.00 -23.03
CA VAL A 352 -2.83 8.01 -24.16
C VAL A 352 -2.31 9.45 -24.34
N GLU A 353 -1.17 9.80 -23.73
CA GLU A 353 -0.46 11.01 -24.10
C GLU A 353 -0.03 10.85 -25.56
N SER A 354 -0.51 11.78 -26.40
CA SER A 354 -0.10 12.06 -27.78
C SER A 354 1.17 11.31 -28.19
N ASP A 355 1.01 10.22 -28.93
CA ASP A 355 2.11 9.59 -29.66
C ASP A 355 2.77 10.67 -30.51
N VAL A 356 4.02 11.01 -30.19
CA VAL A 356 4.93 11.47 -31.24
C VAL A 356 4.90 10.34 -32.28
N PRO A 357 4.42 10.57 -33.51
CA PRO A 357 4.23 9.49 -34.46
C PRO A 357 5.55 8.73 -34.61
N CYS A 358 5.54 7.47 -34.21
CA CYS A 358 6.64 6.58 -34.54
C CYS A 358 6.71 6.50 -36.08
N GLY A 359 7.89 6.63 -36.68
CA GLY A 359 8.09 6.40 -38.12
C GLY A 359 7.74 4.97 -38.60
N CYS A 360 7.26 4.11 -37.70
CA CYS A 360 6.67 2.81 -38.01
C CYS A 360 5.17 2.87 -38.36
N ALA A 361 4.48 3.97 -38.07
CA ALA A 361 3.07 4.16 -38.42
C ALA A 361 2.83 4.17 -39.94
N GLU A 362 3.81 4.69 -40.69
CA GLU A 362 3.80 4.80 -42.16
C GLU A 362 4.31 3.55 -42.89
N LEU A 363 4.66 2.48 -42.18
CA LEU A 363 5.07 1.25 -42.84
C LEU A 363 3.90 0.61 -43.60
N ASP A 364 4.20 0.02 -44.75
CA ASP A 364 3.26 -0.80 -45.50
C ASP A 364 2.69 -1.93 -44.61
N GLU A 365 1.39 -2.18 -44.72
CA GLU A 365 0.64 -3.18 -43.95
C GLU A 365 1.23 -4.58 -44.09
N ARG A 366 1.81 -4.90 -45.25
CA ARG A 366 2.54 -6.16 -45.44
C ARG A 366 3.74 -6.27 -44.50
N THR A 367 4.48 -5.18 -44.33
CA THR A 367 5.61 -5.12 -43.40
C THR A 367 5.13 -5.23 -41.95
N LYS A 368 4.02 -4.57 -41.59
CA LYS A 368 3.43 -4.70 -40.24
C LYS A 368 2.92 -6.11 -39.93
N ARG A 369 2.44 -6.83 -40.94
CA ARG A 369 1.97 -8.22 -40.81
C ARG A 369 3.13 -9.20 -40.69
N ASP A 370 4.14 -9.10 -41.55
CA ASP A 370 5.33 -9.97 -41.51
C ASP A 370 6.07 -9.78 -40.17
N ARG A 371 6.32 -8.51 -39.83
CA ARG A 371 5.96 -7.92 -38.53
C ARG A 371 5.53 -8.82 -37.35
N PHE A 372 4.24 -8.72 -37.12
CA PHE A 372 3.52 -9.45 -36.11
C PHE A 372 3.75 -10.98 -36.16
N LEU A 373 3.79 -11.58 -37.35
CA LEU A 373 3.93 -13.03 -37.51
C LEU A 373 5.29 -13.56 -37.02
N ALA A 374 6.38 -12.85 -37.25
CA ALA A 374 7.68 -13.26 -36.73
C ALA A 374 7.76 -13.16 -35.20
N HIS A 375 7.10 -12.15 -34.60
CA HIS A 375 7.00 -12.04 -33.15
C HIS A 375 6.15 -13.17 -32.55
N ALA A 376 5.01 -13.50 -33.18
CA ALA A 376 4.19 -14.62 -32.77
C ALA A 376 4.97 -15.95 -32.86
N ALA A 377 5.77 -16.15 -33.92
CA ALA A 377 6.64 -17.32 -34.06
C ALA A 377 7.75 -17.36 -32.99
N LEU A 378 8.35 -16.21 -32.63
CA LEU A 378 9.31 -16.11 -31.53
C LEU A 378 8.70 -16.55 -30.20
N VAL A 379 7.54 -16.00 -29.85
CA VAL A 379 6.87 -16.29 -28.57
C VAL A 379 6.43 -17.75 -28.48
N THR A 380 6.00 -18.32 -29.61
CA THR A 380 5.43 -19.68 -29.64
C THR A 380 6.50 -20.77 -29.80
N ILE A 381 7.59 -20.48 -30.50
CA ILE A 381 8.56 -21.52 -30.95
C ILE A 381 10.01 -21.23 -30.48
N GLY A 382 10.32 -20.04 -29.95
CA GLY A 382 11.63 -19.72 -29.37
C GLY A 382 12.77 -19.51 -30.39
N SER A 383 12.45 -18.97 -31.57
CA SER A 383 13.41 -18.68 -32.65
C SER A 383 14.38 -17.51 -32.34
N THR A 384 15.61 -17.52 -32.84
CA THR A 384 16.68 -16.54 -32.51
C THR A 384 16.98 -15.52 -33.61
N VAL A 385 15.98 -15.03 -34.37
CA VAL A 385 16.24 -13.98 -35.38
C VAL A 385 16.35 -12.60 -34.70
N THR A 386 17.56 -12.05 -34.63
CA THR A 386 17.95 -10.87 -33.82
C THR A 386 17.94 -9.54 -34.58
N ASN A 387 16.83 -9.13 -35.19
CA ASN A 387 16.66 -7.73 -35.61
C ASN A 387 15.16 -7.42 -35.76
N TRP A 388 14.48 -7.23 -34.64
CA TRP A 388 13.04 -7.09 -34.58
C TRP A 388 12.63 -5.99 -33.58
N GLY A 389 12.61 -4.76 -34.06
CA GLY A 389 12.10 -3.62 -33.31
C GLY A 389 12.31 -2.29 -34.01
N CYS A 390 11.54 -1.28 -33.60
CA CYS A 390 11.81 0.09 -34.03
C CYS A 390 12.92 0.69 -33.15
N ARG A 391 13.96 1.24 -33.79
CA ARG A 391 15.08 1.91 -33.10
C ARG A 391 14.68 3.21 -32.41
N ALA A 392 13.52 3.78 -32.75
CA ALA A 392 13.00 4.98 -32.10
C ALA A 392 12.82 4.73 -30.59
N PRO A 393 13.45 5.52 -29.70
CA PRO A 393 13.37 5.35 -28.25
C PRO A 393 11.95 5.38 -27.69
N SER A 394 11.03 6.04 -28.40
CA SER A 394 9.61 6.17 -28.04
C SER A 394 8.73 5.01 -28.53
N CYS A 395 9.23 4.14 -29.41
CA CYS A 395 8.40 3.12 -30.02
C CYS A 395 8.22 1.90 -29.11
N ARG A 396 6.95 1.57 -28.81
CA ARG A 396 6.57 0.42 -27.98
C ARG A 396 6.28 -0.86 -28.76
N SER A 397 6.34 -0.85 -30.10
CA SER A 397 6.18 -2.06 -30.89
C SER A 397 7.43 -2.93 -30.76
N ALA A 398 7.41 -3.84 -29.78
CA ALA A 398 8.32 -4.97 -29.54
C ALA A 398 9.84 -4.68 -29.68
N ARG A 399 10.61 -4.85 -28.59
CA ARG A 399 12.08 -4.97 -28.64
C ARG A 399 12.47 -6.35 -28.12
N PRO A 400 13.38 -7.06 -28.82
CA PRO A 400 14.77 -6.66 -28.83
C PRO A 400 15.33 -6.25 -30.22
N VAL A 401 16.24 -5.26 -30.11
CA VAL A 401 17.10 -4.54 -31.06
C VAL A 401 17.11 -5.05 -32.51
#